data_AF-A0A2S9Z3G2-F1
#
_entry.id   AF-A0A2S9Z3G2-F1
#
_cell.length_a   1.000
_cell.length_b   1.000
_cell.length_c   1.000
_cell.angle_alpha   90.00
_cell.angle_beta   90.00
_cell.angle_gamma   90.00
#
_symmetry.space_group_name_H-M   'P 1'
#
loop_
_entity.id
_entity.type
_entity.pdbx_description
1 polymer ?
#
loop_
_entity_poly.entity_id
_entity_poly.type
_entity_poly.pdbx_seq_one_letter_code
_entity_poly.pdbx_strand_id
1 'polypeptide(L)'
;MHSGHADFGPLFHDGALEIKIRDDTVVPPVWRDPNDVVFVLGAAAENRVPDSADYGLTGADPGQLVWAIPQNQVADVPWLGWNTQAPSFLDTHPTGMTLSVTGHQGPGTASLFLQSGTFEAPQALVDGRKVLPQSMWIEPNTHVHANWVFSDPGVHVLTLQADVDYPTGPPQTVTTVLRFAVGDTDPQLALAATVNDPAEPAPAAMRTPEATAALTDIADGDSDRLLWLGLGAGCALVLLVAVIVWARSRGTRGAAWDAEKDAQPSMPEATP
;
A
#
# COMPACT_ATOMS: atom_id res chain seq x y z
N MET A 1 7.68 16.60 -5.80
CA MET A 1 6.59 17.03 -4.91
C MET A 1 7.15 17.17 -3.50
N HIS A 2 7.10 18.37 -2.93
CA HIS A 2 7.68 18.67 -1.60
C HIS A 2 6.60 18.92 -0.53
N SER A 3 5.34 19.13 -0.94
CA SER A 3 4.24 19.45 -0.04
C SER A 3 2.91 19.20 -0.73
N GLY A 4 1.85 19.05 0.07
CA GLY A 4 0.46 19.03 -0.40
C GLY A 4 -0.09 17.63 -0.62
N HIS A 5 -1.39 17.57 -0.88
CA HIS A 5 -2.15 16.32 -0.93
C HIS A 5 -1.93 15.60 -2.26
N ALA A 6 -1.62 14.31 -2.16
CA ALA A 6 -1.54 13.40 -3.28
C ALA A 6 -2.00 12.01 -2.87
N ASP A 7 -2.74 11.35 -3.74
CA ASP A 7 -3.10 9.95 -3.56
C ASP A 7 -2.69 9.15 -4.79
N PHE A 8 -2.04 8.01 -4.62
CA PHE A 8 -1.93 7.04 -5.70
C PHE A 8 -3.17 6.14 -5.73
N GLY A 9 -3.56 5.67 -6.90
CA GLY A 9 -4.74 4.84 -6.99
C GLY A 9 -5.00 4.28 -8.37
N PRO A 10 -5.83 3.24 -8.45
CA PRO A 10 -6.29 2.70 -9.72
C PRO A 10 -7.15 3.72 -10.46
N LEU A 11 -6.84 3.89 -11.74
CA LEU A 11 -7.58 4.69 -12.70
C LEU A 11 -7.76 3.83 -13.96
N PHE A 12 -8.99 3.72 -14.45
CA PHE A 12 -9.22 3.17 -15.77
C PHE A 12 -9.08 4.30 -16.80
N HIS A 13 -8.13 4.16 -17.72
CA HIS A 13 -7.79 5.17 -18.73
C HIS A 13 -7.42 4.48 -20.05
N ASP A 14 -7.94 4.98 -21.17
CA ASP A 14 -7.68 4.43 -22.51
C ASP A 14 -7.86 2.91 -22.65
N GLY A 15 -8.83 2.34 -21.93
CA GLY A 15 -9.14 0.91 -21.98
C GLY A 15 -8.28 0.03 -21.08
N ALA A 16 -7.37 0.61 -20.31
CA ALA A 16 -6.46 -0.10 -19.41
C ALA A 16 -6.60 0.37 -17.96
N LEU A 17 -6.34 -0.55 -17.03
CA LEU A 17 -6.16 -0.23 -15.62
C LEU A 17 -4.73 0.25 -15.40
N GLU A 18 -4.59 1.44 -14.85
CA GLU A 18 -3.30 2.04 -14.51
C GLU A 18 -3.29 2.48 -13.04
N ILE A 19 -2.12 2.54 -12.40
CA ILE A 19 -1.96 3.27 -11.14
C ILE A 19 -1.41 4.66 -11.46
N LYS A 20 -2.13 5.70 -11.06
CA LYS A 20 -1.74 7.10 -11.23
C LYS A 20 -1.69 7.82 -9.89
N ILE A 21 -1.05 8.99 -9.86
CA ILE A 21 -1.07 9.89 -8.70
C ILE A 21 -2.04 11.03 -8.98
N ARG A 22 -3.12 11.12 -8.19
CA ARG A 22 -3.97 12.30 -8.13
C ARG A 22 -3.25 13.38 -7.34
N ASP A 23 -2.89 14.47 -8.00
CA ASP A 23 -2.21 15.62 -7.42
C ASP A 23 -3.21 16.77 -7.23
N ASP A 24 -3.51 17.06 -5.96
CA ASP A 24 -4.45 18.11 -5.53
C ASP A 24 -3.73 19.44 -5.24
N THR A 25 -2.42 19.54 -5.53
CA THR A 25 -1.66 20.81 -5.37
C THR A 25 -1.99 21.85 -6.45
N VAL A 26 -2.64 21.41 -7.53
CA VAL A 26 -3.11 22.26 -8.62
C VAL A 26 -4.63 22.17 -8.74
N VAL A 27 -5.25 23.24 -9.25
CA VAL A 27 -6.71 23.33 -9.41
C VAL A 27 -7.06 23.58 -10.88
N PRO A 28 -7.84 22.70 -11.53
CA PRO A 28 -8.37 21.44 -11.00
C PRO A 28 -7.25 20.39 -10.76
N PRO A 29 -7.49 19.36 -9.92
CA PRO A 29 -6.55 18.27 -9.71
C PRO A 29 -6.14 17.58 -11.02
N VAL A 30 -4.90 17.09 -11.06
CA VAL A 30 -4.35 16.40 -12.23
C VAL A 30 -3.91 14.98 -11.87
N TRP A 31 -4.01 14.08 -12.85
CA TRP A 31 -3.45 12.73 -12.73
C TRP A 31 -2.06 12.71 -13.34
N ARG A 32 -1.06 12.30 -12.56
CA ARG A 32 0.34 12.19 -12.98
C ARG A 32 0.75 10.74 -13.11
N ASP A 33 1.67 10.48 -14.04
CA ASP A 33 2.38 9.21 -14.08
C ASP A 33 3.31 9.10 -12.86
N PRO A 34 3.29 7.98 -12.11
CA PRO A 34 4.21 7.79 -10.98
C PRO A 34 5.70 7.86 -11.39
N ASN A 35 6.03 7.60 -12.67
CA ASN A 35 7.40 7.73 -13.16
C ASN A 35 7.88 9.16 -13.29
N ASP A 36 6.98 10.14 -13.37
CA ASP A 36 7.30 11.57 -13.48
C ASP A 36 7.26 12.28 -12.11
N VAL A 37 7.05 11.55 -11.03
CA VAL A 37 6.87 12.11 -9.68
C VAL A 37 7.92 11.55 -8.74
N VAL A 38 8.59 12.46 -8.04
CA VAL A 38 9.43 12.16 -6.87
C VAL A 38 8.83 12.85 -5.66
N PHE A 39 8.58 12.11 -4.60
CA PHE A 39 8.22 12.66 -3.28
C PHE A 39 9.50 13.04 -2.54
N VAL A 40 9.58 14.28 -2.07
CA VAL A 40 10.80 14.80 -1.44
C VAL A 40 10.55 14.99 0.05
N LEU A 41 11.36 14.33 0.87
CA LEU A 41 11.27 14.35 2.33
C LEU A 41 12.51 15.07 2.88
N GLY A 42 12.43 16.40 2.94
CA GLY A 42 13.49 17.25 3.50
C GLY A 42 13.41 17.36 5.03
N ALA A 43 14.02 18.42 5.58
CA ALA A 43 14.09 18.65 7.03
C ALA A 43 12.72 18.65 7.75
N ALA A 44 11.65 19.12 7.10
CA ALA A 44 10.29 19.12 7.67
C ALA A 44 9.71 17.71 7.87
N ALA A 45 10.24 16.71 7.14
CA ALA A 45 9.86 15.31 7.27
C ALA A 45 10.68 14.57 8.34
N GLU A 46 11.71 15.19 8.92
CA GLU A 46 12.51 14.57 9.98
C GLU A 46 11.67 14.30 11.22
N ASN A 47 11.81 13.10 11.75
CA ASN A 47 11.15 12.67 12.96
C ASN A 47 12.06 11.75 13.78
N ARG A 48 11.73 11.52 15.05
CA ARG A 48 12.40 10.52 15.87
C ARG A 48 11.47 9.36 16.13
N VAL A 49 12.00 8.15 16.02
CA VAL A 49 11.25 6.95 16.41
C VAL A 49 10.82 7.11 17.87
N PRO A 50 9.53 6.96 18.20
CA PRO A 50 9.08 7.02 19.58
C PRO A 50 9.78 5.99 20.45
N ASP A 51 9.98 6.30 21.73
CA ASP A 51 10.59 5.39 22.71
C ASP A 51 9.61 4.29 23.15
N SER A 52 9.28 3.40 22.21
CA SER A 52 8.45 2.22 22.42
C SER A 52 8.86 1.10 21.47
N ALA A 53 8.83 -0.14 21.98
CA ALA A 53 9.09 -1.34 21.19
C ALA A 53 8.08 -1.53 20.03
N ASP A 54 6.91 -0.88 20.10
CA ASP A 54 5.86 -1.00 19.09
C ASP A 54 6.28 -0.46 17.72
N TYR A 55 7.27 0.45 17.67
CA TYR A 55 7.78 1.06 16.43
C TYR A 55 8.95 0.29 15.82
N GLY A 56 9.24 -0.92 16.31
CA GLY A 56 10.28 -1.78 15.74
C GLY A 56 10.06 -2.07 14.25
N LEU A 57 8.81 -1.98 13.74
CA LEU A 57 8.47 -2.14 12.32
C LEU A 57 9.21 -1.17 11.39
N THR A 58 9.69 -0.03 11.92
CA THR A 58 10.50 0.93 11.17
C THR A 58 11.90 0.42 10.90
N GLY A 59 12.41 -0.56 11.67
CA GLY A 59 13.80 -1.02 11.59
C GLY A 59 14.83 -0.05 12.20
N ALA A 60 14.40 1.10 12.70
CA ALA A 60 15.24 2.07 13.38
C ALA A 60 15.12 1.95 14.91
N ASP A 61 16.19 2.31 15.62
CA ASP A 61 16.22 2.25 17.09
C ASP A 61 15.35 3.36 17.73
N PRO A 62 14.83 3.17 18.95
CA PRO A 62 14.18 4.22 19.72
C PRO A 62 14.99 5.53 19.75
N GLY A 63 14.35 6.65 19.42
CA GLY A 63 14.98 7.97 19.37
C GLY A 63 15.87 8.22 18.14
N GLN A 64 16.11 7.23 17.28
CA GLN A 64 16.83 7.40 16.01
C GLN A 64 16.08 8.37 15.09
N LEU A 65 16.84 9.16 14.33
CA LEU A 65 16.30 10.05 13.31
C LEU A 65 15.79 9.22 12.13
N VAL A 66 14.59 9.53 11.64
CA VAL A 66 13.93 8.94 10.47
C VAL A 66 13.25 10.04 9.67
N TRP A 67 12.79 9.72 8.45
CA TRP A 67 12.01 10.64 7.63
C TRP A 67 10.62 10.06 7.39
N ALA A 68 9.59 10.86 7.66
CA ALA A 68 8.21 10.42 7.63
C ALA A 68 7.32 11.27 6.73
N ILE A 69 6.46 10.63 5.95
CA ILE A 69 5.20 11.22 5.51
C ILE A 69 4.13 10.80 6.51
N PRO A 70 3.63 11.70 7.35
CA PRO A 70 2.66 11.36 8.39
C PRO A 70 1.25 11.13 7.83
N GLN A 71 0.47 10.31 8.54
CA GLN A 71 -0.95 10.08 8.27
C GLN A 71 -1.78 11.38 8.30
N ASN A 72 -1.40 12.34 9.15
CA ASN A 72 -1.99 13.66 9.21
C ASN A 72 -1.13 14.65 8.40
N GLN A 73 -1.76 15.58 7.70
CA GLN A 73 -1.04 16.58 6.91
C GLN A 73 -0.12 17.45 7.79
N VAL A 74 1.13 17.59 7.34
CA VAL A 74 2.13 18.49 7.93
C VAL A 74 2.61 19.46 6.83
N ALA A 75 2.81 20.72 7.21
CA ALA A 75 3.33 21.72 6.28
C ALA A 75 4.72 21.31 5.77
N ASP A 76 5.01 21.62 4.50
CA ASP A 76 6.31 21.31 3.86
C ASP A 76 6.68 19.81 3.81
N VAL A 77 5.67 18.94 3.95
CA VAL A 77 5.77 17.49 3.74
C VAL A 77 4.68 17.06 2.74
N PRO A 78 4.97 16.22 1.75
CA PRO A 78 3.92 15.62 0.91
C PRO A 78 2.95 14.86 1.79
N TRP A 79 1.65 14.97 1.54
CA TRP A 79 0.63 14.19 2.23
C TRP A 79 0.15 13.11 1.28
N LEU A 80 0.77 11.93 1.41
CA LEU A 80 0.64 10.80 0.48
C LEU A 80 -0.27 9.71 1.03
N GLY A 81 -1.35 9.44 0.31
CA GLY A 81 -2.30 8.38 0.60
C GLY A 81 -2.55 7.46 -0.59
N TRP A 82 -3.55 6.59 -0.45
CA TRP A 82 -4.15 5.87 -1.56
C TRP A 82 -5.64 6.17 -1.69
N ASN A 83 -6.14 6.08 -2.92
CA ASN A 83 -7.52 6.43 -3.25
C ASN A 83 -8.10 5.49 -4.31
N THR A 84 -9.21 4.81 -3.99
CA THR A 84 -9.95 3.91 -4.90
C THR A 84 -11.32 4.49 -5.29
N GLN A 85 -11.46 5.82 -5.26
CA GLN A 85 -12.70 6.56 -5.53
C GLN A 85 -12.75 7.16 -6.94
N ALA A 86 -11.74 6.92 -7.78
CA ALA A 86 -11.75 7.42 -9.15
C ALA A 86 -13.00 6.90 -9.89
N PRO A 87 -13.84 7.77 -10.50
CA PRO A 87 -15.07 7.34 -11.16
C PRO A 87 -14.82 6.26 -12.22
N SER A 88 -13.79 6.44 -13.05
CA SER A 88 -13.46 5.46 -14.09
C SER A 88 -13.05 4.09 -13.54
N PHE A 89 -12.51 4.03 -12.31
CA PHE A 89 -12.26 2.77 -11.63
C PHE A 89 -13.56 2.20 -11.03
N LEU A 90 -14.36 3.00 -10.33
CA LEU A 90 -15.61 2.53 -9.72
C LEU A 90 -16.65 2.02 -10.73
N ASP A 91 -16.69 2.62 -11.93
CA ASP A 91 -17.58 2.22 -13.02
C ASP A 91 -17.26 0.82 -13.57
N THR A 92 -16.08 0.26 -13.26
CA THR A 92 -15.73 -1.13 -13.58
C THR A 92 -16.27 -2.14 -12.55
N HIS A 93 -16.92 -1.66 -11.49
CA HIS A 93 -17.48 -2.44 -10.39
C HIS A 93 -16.49 -3.42 -9.72
N PRO A 94 -15.29 -2.97 -9.30
CA PRO A 94 -14.31 -3.84 -8.66
C PRO A 94 -14.86 -4.42 -7.35
N THR A 95 -14.53 -5.67 -7.03
CA THR A 95 -14.82 -6.25 -5.71
C THR A 95 -13.84 -5.77 -4.66
N GLY A 96 -12.65 -5.36 -5.07
CA GLY A 96 -11.61 -4.75 -4.25
C GLY A 96 -10.24 -4.92 -4.89
N MET A 97 -9.21 -4.55 -4.13
CA MET A 97 -7.83 -4.55 -4.60
C MET A 97 -6.90 -5.09 -3.53
N THR A 98 -6.03 -6.03 -3.89
CA THR A 98 -4.86 -6.36 -3.08
C THR A 98 -3.70 -5.49 -3.53
N LEU A 99 -3.22 -4.62 -2.63
CA LEU A 99 -2.02 -3.83 -2.87
C LEU A 99 -0.83 -4.48 -2.17
N SER A 100 0.23 -4.73 -2.93
CA SER A 100 1.46 -5.35 -2.46
C SER A 100 2.64 -4.42 -2.68
N VAL A 101 3.47 -4.23 -1.65
CA VAL A 101 4.84 -3.75 -1.85
C VAL A 101 5.69 -4.96 -2.20
N THR A 102 6.18 -5.02 -3.43
CA THR A 102 6.91 -6.18 -3.97
C THR A 102 8.42 -5.95 -4.05
N GLY A 103 8.86 -4.69 -3.95
CA GLY A 103 10.29 -4.34 -3.95
C GLY A 103 10.56 -3.05 -3.21
N HIS A 104 11.74 -2.96 -2.60
CA HIS A 104 12.30 -1.74 -2.02
C HIS A 104 13.77 -1.67 -2.40
N GLN A 105 14.17 -0.54 -3.00
CA GLN A 105 15.55 -0.22 -3.32
C GLN A 105 15.89 1.10 -2.65
N GLY A 106 17.03 1.16 -1.97
CA GLY A 106 17.47 2.33 -1.24
C GLY A 106 18.22 1.92 0.03
N PRO A 107 18.83 2.88 0.74
CA PRO A 107 19.43 2.62 2.03
C PRO A 107 18.34 2.27 3.07
N GLY A 108 18.76 1.63 4.17
CA GLY A 108 17.86 1.40 5.29
C GLY A 108 16.62 0.58 4.95
N THR A 109 15.51 0.95 5.57
CA THR A 109 14.20 0.33 5.44
C THR A 109 13.15 1.35 4.97
N ALA A 110 12.05 0.84 4.43
CA ALA A 110 10.83 1.59 4.24
C ALA A 110 9.69 0.84 4.93
N SER A 111 8.86 1.58 5.67
CA SER A 111 7.72 1.01 6.39
C SER A 111 6.47 1.85 6.17
N LEU A 112 5.32 1.18 6.28
CA LEU A 112 4.00 1.77 6.10
C LEU A 112 3.10 1.26 7.22
N PHE A 113 2.44 2.15 7.94
CA PHE A 113 1.55 1.75 9.02
C PHE A 113 0.43 2.76 9.27
N LEU A 114 -0.69 2.25 9.78
CA LEU A 114 -1.79 3.07 10.28
C LEU A 114 -1.63 3.27 11.78
N GLN A 115 -2.11 4.41 12.26
CA GLN A 115 -2.15 4.70 13.69
C GLN A 115 -3.55 5.18 14.10
N SER A 116 -4.23 4.31 14.85
CA SER A 116 -5.56 4.56 15.39
C SER A 116 -5.46 5.31 16.72
N GLY A 117 -5.26 6.63 16.64
CA GLY A 117 -5.11 7.47 17.82
C GLY A 117 -3.72 7.39 18.46
N THR A 118 -3.48 8.26 19.45
CA THR A 118 -2.12 8.54 19.96
C THR A 118 -1.51 7.42 20.81
N PHE A 119 -2.34 6.58 21.43
CA PHE A 119 -1.90 5.58 22.41
C PHE A 119 -2.00 4.13 21.92
N GLU A 120 -2.57 3.91 20.74
CA GLU A 120 -2.62 2.56 20.16
C GLU A 120 -1.31 2.26 19.44
N ALA A 121 -0.93 0.98 19.47
CA ALA A 121 0.22 0.49 18.72
C ALA A 121 -0.02 0.68 17.20
N PRO A 122 1.04 0.97 16.42
CA PRO A 122 0.94 1.09 14.98
C PRO A 122 0.49 -0.24 14.37
N GLN A 123 -0.50 -0.16 13.49
CA GLN A 123 -0.92 -1.28 12.67
C GLN A 123 -0.02 -1.33 11.43
N ALA A 124 0.95 -2.25 11.45
CA ALA A 124 1.85 -2.45 10.31
C ALA A 124 1.08 -2.89 9.06
N LEU A 125 1.26 -2.14 7.97
CA LEU A 125 0.87 -2.52 6.62
C LEU A 125 2.08 -3.08 5.87
N VAL A 126 3.26 -2.48 6.11
CA VAL A 126 4.57 -2.95 5.66
C VAL A 126 5.54 -2.79 6.82
N ASP A 127 6.07 -3.91 7.34
CA ASP A 127 7.17 -3.93 8.31
C ASP A 127 8.50 -3.92 7.55
N GLY A 128 9.29 -2.86 7.72
CA GLY A 128 10.53 -2.65 6.96
C GLY A 128 11.63 -3.67 7.23
N ARG A 129 11.47 -4.53 8.26
CA ARG A 129 12.42 -5.60 8.58
C ARG A 129 12.03 -6.95 7.98
N LYS A 130 10.81 -7.06 7.46
CA LYS A 130 10.30 -8.31 6.89
C LYS A 130 10.60 -8.39 5.41
N VAL A 131 10.72 -9.62 4.93
CA VAL A 131 10.89 -9.91 3.50
C VAL A 131 9.65 -9.46 2.72
N LEU A 132 9.89 -8.98 1.50
CA LEU A 132 8.84 -8.66 0.53
C LEU A 132 8.49 -9.91 -0.31
N PRO A 133 7.26 -10.02 -0.85
CA PRO A 133 6.20 -9.03 -0.82
C PRO A 133 5.44 -8.95 0.51
N GLN A 134 4.89 -7.77 0.82
CA GLN A 134 3.92 -7.56 1.89
C GLN A 134 2.66 -6.92 1.31
N SER A 135 1.49 -7.46 1.66
CA SER A 135 0.22 -7.15 0.99
C SER A 135 -0.85 -6.70 1.97
N MET A 136 -1.76 -5.84 1.48
CA MET A 136 -2.94 -5.38 2.20
C MET A 136 -4.15 -5.34 1.27
N TRP A 137 -5.32 -5.63 1.82
CA TRP A 137 -6.60 -5.49 1.12
C TRP A 137 -7.11 -4.05 1.21
N ILE A 138 -7.61 -3.54 0.09
CA ILE A 138 -8.20 -2.21 -0.04
C ILE A 138 -9.59 -2.35 -0.63
N GLU A 139 -10.58 -1.86 0.11
CA GLU A 139 -11.97 -1.83 -0.33
C GLU A 139 -12.17 -0.80 -1.46
N PRO A 140 -13.10 -1.03 -2.40
CA PRO A 140 -13.54 -0.02 -3.35
C PRO A 140 -14.07 1.23 -2.64
N ASN A 141 -13.96 2.39 -3.29
CA ASN A 141 -14.47 3.66 -2.79
C ASN A 141 -13.89 4.03 -1.40
N THR A 142 -12.59 3.82 -1.21
CA THR A 142 -11.87 4.21 0.01
C THR A 142 -10.79 5.24 -0.27
N HIS A 143 -10.50 6.04 0.74
CA HIS A 143 -9.43 7.04 0.75
C HIS A 143 -8.75 6.99 2.11
N VAL A 144 -7.45 6.69 2.13
CA VAL A 144 -6.69 6.53 3.37
C VAL A 144 -5.31 7.15 3.22
N HIS A 145 -4.90 7.86 4.28
CA HIS A 145 -3.53 8.28 4.50
C HIS A 145 -2.91 7.42 5.59
N ALA A 146 -1.61 7.17 5.51
CA ALA A 146 -0.86 6.34 6.43
C ALA A 146 0.50 6.98 6.73
N ASN A 147 1.21 6.42 7.69
CA ASN A 147 2.57 6.84 8.01
C ASN A 147 3.55 6.07 7.13
N TRP A 148 4.24 6.77 6.23
CA TRP A 148 5.38 6.25 5.50
C TRP A 148 6.64 6.64 6.26
N VAL A 149 7.54 5.71 6.54
CA VAL A 149 8.78 5.99 7.28
C VAL A 149 9.97 5.34 6.61
N PHE A 150 11.01 6.14 6.39
CA PHE A 150 12.32 5.72 5.88
C PHE A 150 13.38 5.88 6.98
N SER A 151 14.17 4.84 7.23
CA SER A 151 15.15 4.84 8.35
C SER A 151 16.42 5.63 8.04
N ASP A 152 16.74 5.83 6.77
CA ASP A 152 18.00 6.40 6.31
C ASP A 152 17.75 7.40 5.18
N PRO A 153 18.60 8.43 5.00
CA PRO A 153 18.50 9.36 3.89
C PRO A 153 19.05 8.74 2.60
N GLY A 154 18.46 9.09 1.46
CA GLY A 154 18.88 8.61 0.16
C GLY A 154 17.76 8.57 -0.87
N VAL A 155 18.04 7.93 -2.00
CA VAL A 155 17.02 7.57 -2.99
C VAL A 155 16.34 6.28 -2.54
N HIS A 156 15.01 6.29 -2.47
CA HIS A 156 14.23 5.08 -2.28
C HIS A 156 13.23 4.89 -3.43
N VAL A 157 13.12 3.66 -3.92
CA VAL A 157 12.15 3.24 -4.93
C VAL A 157 11.36 2.07 -4.36
N LEU A 158 10.04 2.24 -4.27
CA LEU A 158 9.11 1.19 -3.87
C LEU A 158 8.37 0.66 -5.09
N THR A 159 8.44 -0.64 -5.31
CA THR A 159 7.65 -1.32 -6.34
C THR A 159 6.31 -1.74 -5.74
N LEU A 160 5.23 -1.29 -6.35
CA LEU A 160 3.87 -1.59 -5.96
C LEU A 160 3.21 -2.48 -7.02
N GLN A 161 2.51 -3.52 -6.59
CA GLN A 161 1.63 -4.31 -7.43
C GLN A 161 0.21 -4.22 -6.89
N ALA A 162 -0.75 -3.89 -7.75
CA ALA A 162 -2.17 -3.92 -7.45
C ALA A 162 -2.83 -5.03 -8.25
N ASP A 163 -3.44 -5.97 -7.53
CA ASP A 163 -4.28 -7.02 -8.09
C ASP A 163 -5.75 -6.66 -7.83
N VAL A 164 -6.50 -6.40 -8.91
CA VAL A 164 -7.90 -5.98 -8.86
C VAL A 164 -8.79 -7.12 -9.35
N ASP A 165 -9.77 -7.46 -8.51
CA ASP A 165 -10.78 -8.47 -8.81
C ASP A 165 -12.10 -7.80 -9.25
N TYR A 166 -12.81 -8.48 -10.15
CA TYR A 166 -14.11 -8.04 -10.66
C TYR A 166 -15.16 -9.13 -10.45
N PRO A 167 -16.45 -8.78 -10.26
CA PRO A 167 -17.55 -9.75 -10.16
C PRO A 167 -17.67 -10.60 -11.43
N THR A 168 -17.33 -10.01 -12.58
CA THR A 168 -17.32 -10.65 -13.89
C THR A 168 -16.07 -10.22 -14.67
N GLY A 169 -15.45 -11.16 -15.39
CA GLY A 169 -14.22 -10.91 -16.13
C GLY A 169 -12.96 -11.41 -15.42
N PRO A 170 -11.81 -11.39 -16.10
CA PRO A 170 -10.54 -11.79 -15.51
C PRO A 170 -10.04 -10.72 -14.53
N PRO A 171 -9.31 -11.11 -13.46
CA PRO A 171 -8.60 -10.16 -12.62
C PRO A 171 -7.55 -9.40 -13.44
N GLN A 172 -7.20 -8.20 -12.97
CA GLN A 172 -6.15 -7.38 -13.57
C GLN A 172 -5.03 -7.11 -12.57
N THR A 173 -3.80 -7.25 -13.02
CA THR A 173 -2.60 -6.92 -12.26
C THR A 173 -1.91 -5.75 -12.92
N VAL A 174 -1.58 -4.72 -12.13
CA VAL A 174 -0.80 -3.56 -12.57
C VAL A 174 0.33 -3.32 -11.60
N THR A 175 1.52 -3.04 -12.14
CA THR A 175 2.71 -2.69 -11.36
C THR A 175 3.06 -1.23 -11.61
N THR A 176 3.48 -0.53 -10.56
CA THR A 176 4.02 0.82 -10.64
C THR A 176 5.14 1.00 -9.62
N VAL A 177 5.78 2.17 -9.64
CA VAL A 177 6.78 2.53 -8.64
C VAL A 177 6.52 3.90 -8.04
N LEU A 178 6.83 4.04 -6.76
CA LEU A 178 6.89 5.33 -6.08
C LEU A 178 8.35 5.64 -5.77
N ARG A 179 8.77 6.87 -6.08
CA ARG A 179 10.15 7.35 -5.88
C ARG A 179 10.20 8.42 -4.81
N PHE A 180 11.21 8.30 -3.96
CA PHE A 180 11.43 9.19 -2.83
C PHE A 180 12.87 9.70 -2.85
N ALA A 181 13.04 11.00 -2.62
CA ALA A 181 14.31 11.62 -2.29
C ALA A 181 14.26 12.04 -0.83
N VAL A 182 15.05 11.38 0.02
CA VAL A 182 14.97 11.48 1.48
C VAL A 182 16.20 12.18 2.03
N GLY A 183 16.00 13.12 2.96
CA GLY A 183 17.04 14.01 3.47
C GLY A 183 17.47 15.04 2.42
N ASP A 184 18.77 15.36 2.38
CA ASP A 184 19.36 16.30 1.41
C ASP A 184 19.64 15.66 0.03
N THR A 185 18.90 14.60 -0.32
CA THR A 185 19.07 13.88 -1.58
C THR A 185 18.52 14.67 -2.77
N ASP A 186 19.29 14.79 -3.85
CA ASP A 186 18.84 15.41 -5.10
C ASP A 186 17.66 14.61 -5.72
N PRO A 187 16.47 15.22 -5.89
CA PRO A 187 15.32 14.56 -6.51
C PRO A 187 15.58 14.06 -7.94
N GLN A 188 16.51 14.65 -8.69
CA GLN A 188 16.86 14.17 -10.03
C GLN A 188 17.53 12.80 -10.01
N LEU A 189 18.25 12.45 -8.93
CA LEU A 189 18.81 11.12 -8.74
C LEU A 189 17.70 10.08 -8.51
N ALA A 190 16.67 10.45 -7.73
CA ALA A 190 15.52 9.58 -7.52
C ALA A 190 14.73 9.37 -8.81
N LEU A 191 14.53 10.43 -9.60
CA LEU A 191 13.85 10.36 -10.90
C LEU A 191 14.59 9.44 -11.88
N ALA A 192 15.92 9.53 -11.93
CA ALA A 192 16.77 8.71 -12.78
C ALA A 192 16.91 7.26 -12.28
N ALA A 193 16.46 6.94 -11.06
CA ALA A 193 16.63 5.61 -10.50
C ALA A 193 15.79 4.57 -11.26
N THR A 194 16.48 3.54 -11.74
CA THR A 194 15.89 2.37 -12.39
C THR A 194 15.51 1.34 -11.34
N VAL A 195 14.36 0.69 -11.53
CA VAL A 195 13.96 -0.45 -10.73
C VAL A 195 14.83 -1.63 -11.17
N ASN A 196 15.71 -2.12 -10.31
CA ASN A 196 16.23 -3.47 -10.49
C ASN A 196 15.06 -4.44 -10.30
N ASP A 197 14.69 -5.16 -11.36
CA ASP A 197 13.56 -6.10 -11.34
C ASP A 197 13.71 -7.13 -10.20
N PRO A 198 12.67 -7.34 -9.37
CA PRO A 198 12.60 -8.52 -8.53
C PRO A 198 12.25 -9.72 -9.41
N ALA A 199 13.28 -10.50 -9.76
CA ALA A 199 13.23 -11.86 -10.32
C ALA A 199 12.79 -12.02 -11.79
N GLU A 200 13.73 -11.83 -12.72
CA GLU A 200 13.89 -12.79 -13.81
C GLU A 200 14.72 -13.97 -13.26
N PRO A 201 14.25 -15.24 -13.31
CA PRO A 201 15.12 -16.36 -12.98
C PRO A 201 16.27 -16.37 -13.98
N ALA A 202 17.50 -16.25 -13.48
CA ALA A 202 18.70 -16.42 -14.29
C ALA A 202 18.55 -17.67 -15.17
N PRO A 203 18.80 -17.60 -16.49
CA PRO A 203 18.72 -18.77 -17.34
C PRO A 203 19.62 -19.84 -16.75
N ALA A 204 19.04 -21.01 -16.48
CA ALA A 204 19.76 -22.16 -15.97
C ALA A 204 20.99 -22.38 -16.86
N ALA A 205 22.17 -22.07 -16.33
CA ALA A 205 23.42 -22.42 -16.98
C ALA A 205 23.37 -23.93 -17.20
N MET A 206 23.35 -24.34 -18.48
CA MET A 206 23.50 -25.73 -18.88
C MET A 206 24.72 -26.29 -18.18
N ARG A 207 24.51 -27.12 -17.16
CA ARG A 207 25.57 -28.00 -16.66
C ARG A 207 25.72 -29.10 -17.70
N THR A 208 26.78 -29.00 -18.49
CA THR A 208 27.33 -30.11 -19.25
C THR A 208 27.59 -31.28 -18.29
N PRO A 209 27.19 -32.52 -18.62
CA PRO A 209 27.45 -33.67 -17.76
C PRO A 209 28.93 -34.07 -17.93
N GLU A 210 29.71 -34.02 -16.85
CA GLU A 210 30.97 -34.74 -16.79
C GLU A 210 30.88 -35.83 -15.72
N ALA A 211 31.13 -37.06 -16.17
CA ALA A 211 30.90 -38.27 -15.43
C ALA A 211 32.14 -38.73 -14.65
N THR A 212 31.85 -39.29 -13.48
CA THR A 212 32.56 -40.38 -12.77
C THR A 212 33.99 -40.16 -12.26
N ALA A 213 34.14 -40.28 -10.93
CA ALA A 213 34.77 -41.47 -10.33
C ALA A 213 34.35 -41.62 -8.86
N ALA A 214 34.26 -42.88 -8.43
CA ALA A 214 33.64 -43.38 -7.22
C ALA A 214 34.47 -43.14 -5.94
N LEU A 215 33.81 -43.30 -4.78
CA LEU A 215 34.15 -44.34 -3.80
C LEU A 215 33.01 -44.52 -2.77
N THR A 216 32.68 -45.80 -2.57
CA THR A 216 31.71 -46.44 -1.67
C THR A 216 32.12 -46.37 -0.19
N ASP A 217 31.17 -46.23 0.76
CA ASP A 217 30.76 -47.32 1.67
C ASP A 217 29.64 -46.93 2.68
N ILE A 218 28.54 -47.70 2.61
CA ILE A 218 27.68 -48.34 3.63
C ILE A 218 27.49 -47.73 5.05
N ALA A 219 26.22 -47.50 5.42
CA ALA A 219 25.46 -48.13 6.54
C ALA A 219 24.18 -47.31 6.84
N ASP A 220 22.98 -47.80 6.55
CA ASP A 220 22.12 -48.67 7.39
C ASP A 220 21.50 -47.94 8.60
N GLY A 221 20.16 -47.88 8.68
CA GLY A 221 19.49 -47.18 9.80
C GLY A 221 18.01 -46.84 9.61
N ASP A 222 17.17 -47.87 9.66
CA ASP A 222 15.72 -47.89 9.84
C ASP A 222 15.20 -46.93 10.96
N SER A 223 14.11 -46.19 10.71
CA SER A 223 12.93 -46.07 11.60
C SER A 223 11.96 -44.96 11.20
N ASP A 224 10.80 -45.38 10.71
CA ASP A 224 9.52 -44.71 10.92
C ASP A 224 9.31 -44.39 12.41
N ARG A 225 8.75 -43.20 12.73
CA ARG A 225 7.66 -43.01 13.73
C ARG A 225 7.36 -41.55 14.10
N LEU A 226 6.18 -41.06 13.68
CA LEU A 226 5.01 -40.69 14.53
C LEU A 226 4.24 -39.46 14.01
N LEU A 227 3.02 -39.75 13.56
CA LEU A 227 1.92 -38.83 13.31
C LEU A 227 1.12 -38.54 14.60
N TRP A 228 0.54 -37.32 14.66
CA TRP A 228 -0.84 -36.96 15.07
C TRP A 228 -1.13 -36.05 16.29
N LEU A 229 -1.82 -34.95 15.93
CA LEU A 229 -3.03 -34.28 16.49
C LEU A 229 -2.96 -33.31 17.69
N GLY A 230 -3.54 -32.12 17.45
CA GLY A 230 -4.03 -31.19 18.46
C GLY A 230 -4.67 -29.93 17.86
N LEU A 231 -5.87 -30.05 17.27
CA LEU A 231 -6.71 -28.94 16.79
C LEU A 231 -7.92 -28.80 17.72
N GLY A 232 -8.21 -27.59 18.22
CA GLY A 232 -9.52 -27.28 18.81
C GLY A 232 -9.54 -26.31 19.98
N ALA A 233 -9.58 -25.01 19.71
CA ALA A 233 -10.25 -23.98 20.53
C ALA A 233 -10.15 -22.60 19.85
N GLY A 234 -10.93 -22.35 18.80
CA GLY A 234 -10.84 -21.06 18.08
C GLY A 234 -12.07 -20.65 17.27
N CYS A 235 -13.22 -21.31 17.42
CA CYS A 235 -14.40 -21.03 16.59
C CYS A 235 -15.60 -20.43 17.35
N ALA A 236 -15.48 -20.13 18.65
CA ALA A 236 -16.62 -19.63 19.44
C ALA A 236 -16.63 -18.11 19.66
N LEU A 237 -15.54 -17.38 19.38
CA LEU A 237 -15.47 -15.93 19.64
C LEU A 237 -15.71 -15.04 18.41
N VAL A 238 -15.49 -15.55 17.19
CA VAL A 238 -15.64 -14.77 15.94
C VAL A 238 -17.12 -14.60 15.54
N LEU A 239 -18.00 -15.50 15.96
CA LEU A 239 -19.43 -15.45 15.60
C LEU A 239 -20.24 -14.44 16.42
N LEU A 240 -19.75 -13.96 17.56
CA LEU A 240 -20.48 -13.02 18.43
C LEU A 240 -20.29 -11.54 18.01
N VAL A 241 -19.18 -11.20 17.36
CA VAL A 241 -18.90 -9.83 16.90
C VAL A 241 -19.66 -9.49 15.60
N ALA A 242 -19.81 -10.46 14.69
CA ALA A 242 -20.48 -10.25 13.41
C ALA A 242 -21.99 -9.95 13.54
N VAL A 243 -22.67 -10.54 14.55
CA VAL A 243 -24.12 -10.35 14.75
C VAL A 243 -24.44 -8.96 15.32
N ILE A 244 -23.55 -8.36 16.12
CA ILE A 244 -23.79 -7.05 16.75
C ILE A 244 -23.60 -5.90 15.73
N VAL A 245 -22.72 -6.06 14.75
CA VAL A 245 -22.52 -5.07 13.67
C VAL A 245 -23.67 -5.11 12.66
N TRP A 246 -24.24 -6.29 12.38
CA TRP A 246 -25.37 -6.42 11.45
C TRP A 246 -26.69 -5.87 12.01
N ALA A 247 -26.93 -5.97 13.33
CA ALA A 247 -28.17 -5.48 13.94
C ALA A 247 -28.26 -3.93 14.01
N ARG A 248 -27.12 -3.20 13.97
CA ARG A 248 -27.10 -1.73 14.04
C ARG A 248 -27.28 -1.02 12.70
N SER A 249 -27.07 -1.70 11.56
CA SER A 249 -27.14 -1.08 10.23
C SER A 249 -28.54 -1.05 9.60
N ARG A 250 -29.55 -1.67 10.24
CA ARG A 250 -30.95 -1.66 9.75
C ARG A 250 -31.86 -0.61 10.37
N GLY A 251 -31.38 0.17 11.35
CA GLY A 251 -32.20 1.13 12.09
C GLY A 251 -32.30 2.54 11.51
N THR A 252 -31.47 2.92 10.53
CA THR A 252 -31.30 4.35 10.15
C THR A 252 -31.55 4.67 8.67
N ARG A 253 -32.00 3.73 7.84
CA ARG A 253 -32.25 3.95 6.40
C ARG A 253 -33.67 4.41 6.04
N GLY A 254 -34.45 4.90 7.01
CA GLY A 254 -35.85 5.30 6.79
C GLY A 254 -36.14 6.80 6.77
N ALA A 255 -35.18 7.69 7.02
CA ALA A 255 -35.48 9.11 7.31
C ALA A 255 -34.73 10.15 6.45
N ALA A 256 -33.94 9.72 5.46
CA ALA A 256 -33.10 10.64 4.67
C ALA A 256 -33.50 10.75 3.18
N TRP A 257 -34.56 10.07 2.73
CA TRP A 257 -34.97 10.08 1.32
C TRP A 257 -36.02 11.15 0.96
N ASP A 258 -36.73 11.71 1.96
CA ASP A 258 -37.85 12.64 1.69
C ASP A 258 -37.45 14.13 1.74
N ALA A 259 -36.19 14.47 1.99
CA ALA A 259 -35.74 15.86 2.13
C ALA A 259 -35.16 16.50 0.85
N GLU A 260 -34.99 15.75 -0.24
CA GLU A 260 -34.31 16.22 -1.46
C GLU A 260 -35.24 16.41 -2.67
N LYS A 261 -36.57 16.40 -2.45
CA LYS A 261 -37.57 16.70 -3.50
C LYS A 261 -38.11 18.14 -3.50
N ASP A 262 -37.87 18.94 -2.46
CA ASP A 262 -38.50 20.26 -2.31
C ASP A 262 -37.58 21.47 -2.59
N ALA A 263 -36.41 21.26 -3.19
CA ALA A 263 -35.47 22.33 -3.52
C ALA A 263 -35.14 22.41 -5.02
N GLN A 264 -36.13 22.74 -5.85
CA GLN A 264 -35.89 23.30 -7.18
C GLN A 264 -36.56 24.69 -7.28
N PRO A 265 -35.81 25.78 -7.60
CA PRO A 265 -36.42 27.07 -7.86
C PRO A 265 -37.06 27.09 -9.27
N SER A 266 -38.31 27.53 -9.33
CA SER A 266 -39.09 27.78 -10.54
C SER A 266 -38.48 28.87 -11.41
N MET A 267 -38.31 28.59 -12.70
CA MET A 267 -38.01 29.58 -13.76
C MET A 267 -39.24 30.47 -14.01
N PRO A 268 -39.08 31.79 -14.23
CA PRO A 268 -40.22 32.64 -14.57
C PRO A 268 -40.68 32.44 -16.02
N GLU A 269 -42.00 32.31 -16.19
CA GLU A 269 -42.71 32.29 -17.47
C GLU A 269 -42.48 33.58 -18.26
N ALA A 270 -42.14 33.43 -19.54
CA ALA A 270 -42.32 34.48 -20.54
C ALA A 270 -43.79 34.46 -21.00
N THR A 271 -44.50 35.56 -20.79
CA THR A 271 -45.85 35.80 -21.36
C THR A 271 -45.73 36.78 -22.54
N PRO A 272 -46.70 36.73 -23.49
CA PRO A 272 -46.50 36.96 -24.93
C PRO A 272 -46.34 38.42 -25.36
#